data_AF-A0A0A2KAP7-F1
#
_entry.id   AF-A0A0A2KAP7-F1
#
_cell.length_a   1.000
_cell.length_b   1.000
_cell.length_c   1.000
_cell.angle_alpha   90.00
_cell.angle_beta   90.00
_cell.angle_gamma   90.00
#
_symmetry.space_group_name_H-M   'P 1'
#
loop_
_entity.id
_entity.type
_entity.pdbx_description
1 polymer ?
#
loop_
_entity_poly.entity_id
_entity_poly.type
_entity_poly.pdbx_seq_one_letter_code
_entity_poly.pdbx_strand_id
1 'polypeptide(L)'
;MEESEKPKPIPAYYCCYLLRSTVRHASLYIGSTPNPIRRLPQHNGVAKGGAKRTARDKLRPWEMSLVVEGFTSRVGALQFEWAWQHPERSRHLDSEDDLDPKPRAKANANPKTGKPKSKPRARTRRSLMAHLEDLHSLLRSTYFSSWPLRVRFFRVDVYRVWRAWNDRVDGRLPDHIKVITDGDNLATVPDTKQADELAPVGSINNLSIDYTKLEDHLEKSMFMLEDPDDLQCTVCKEAISPDKQQIVVCPHRNCRGTSHLLCLSTTFLDATNEPDLLVPNQGTCPSCGNTVQWVTMMRELSFRNRAEKEVRAILRKKEKRVRKEFTAMEPSSGPRSTSIEPRSLPEEPTEDDLGPNWFEEVDIESDSDFESRQKHRPNRPSSKLEIVIEDSDWDDAELVE
;
A
#
# COMPACT_ATOMS: atom_id res chain seq x y z
N MET A 1 24.95 16.52 -12.18
CA MET A 1 24.00 15.62 -12.87
C MET A 1 23.28 14.89 -11.77
N GLU A 2 22.05 15.31 -11.46
CA GLU A 2 21.18 14.55 -10.56
C GLU A 2 20.97 13.18 -11.19
N GLU A 3 21.39 12.14 -10.49
CA GLU A 3 21.05 10.77 -10.82
C GLU A 3 19.53 10.68 -10.76
N SER A 4 18.86 10.65 -11.93
CA SER A 4 17.40 10.60 -11.95
C SER A 4 16.99 9.32 -11.23
N GLU A 5 16.41 9.48 -10.03
CA GLU A 5 16.03 8.36 -9.18
C GLU A 5 15.15 7.41 -10.01
N LYS A 6 15.68 6.23 -10.32
CA LYS A 6 14.95 5.25 -11.14
C LYS A 6 13.60 4.97 -10.45
N PRO A 7 12.49 4.89 -11.20
CA PRO A 7 11.18 4.68 -10.59
C PRO A 7 11.18 3.37 -9.80
N LYS A 8 10.74 3.42 -8.54
CA LYS A 8 10.62 2.23 -7.68
C LYS A 8 9.53 1.29 -8.23
N PRO A 9 9.62 -0.03 -7.98
CA PRO A 9 8.56 -0.97 -8.32
C PRO A 9 7.30 -0.70 -7.48
N ILE A 10 6.16 -1.22 -7.94
CA ILE A 10 4.91 -1.22 -7.17
C ILE A 10 5.15 -2.05 -5.89
N PRO A 11 4.87 -1.53 -4.69
CA PRO A 11 5.15 -2.25 -3.45
C PRO A 11 4.38 -3.58 -3.38
N ALA A 12 5.00 -4.57 -2.74
CA ALA A 12 4.34 -5.83 -2.41
C ALA A 12 3.10 -5.60 -1.56
N TYR A 13 3.24 -4.75 -0.54
CA TYR A 13 2.20 -4.35 0.37
C TYR A 13 2.40 -2.90 0.81
N TYR A 14 1.30 -2.17 0.90
CA TYR A 14 1.25 -0.86 1.52
C TYR A 14 -0.18 -0.61 2.00
N CYS A 15 -0.33 -0.07 3.21
CA CYS A 15 -1.62 0.25 3.77
C CYS A 15 -1.66 1.60 4.49
N CYS A 16 -2.86 2.15 4.59
CA CYS A 16 -3.23 3.13 5.61
C CYS A 16 -3.99 2.38 6.72
N TYR A 17 -3.84 2.81 7.96
CA TYR A 17 -4.41 2.10 9.11
C TYR A 17 -5.05 3.06 10.11
N LEU A 18 -6.02 2.53 10.86
CA LEU A 18 -6.59 3.20 12.05
C LEU A 18 -6.15 2.44 13.30
N LEU A 19 -5.34 3.10 14.13
CA LEU A 19 -5.06 2.63 15.48
C LEU A 19 -6.11 3.13 16.45
N ARG A 20 -6.36 2.29 17.46
CA ARG A 20 -7.16 2.61 18.63
C ARG A 20 -6.38 2.26 19.89
N SER A 21 -6.43 3.11 20.90
CA SER A 21 -5.91 2.76 22.22
C SER A 21 -6.85 1.77 22.89
N THR A 22 -6.33 0.65 23.40
CA THR A 22 -7.10 -0.33 24.18
C THR A 22 -7.48 0.20 25.56
N VAL A 23 -6.73 1.17 26.09
CA VAL A 23 -7.00 1.81 27.39
C VAL A 23 -8.10 2.87 27.25
N ARG A 24 -8.06 3.66 26.17
CA ARG A 24 -9.06 4.70 25.89
C ARG A 24 -9.50 4.62 24.44
N HIS A 25 -10.59 3.91 24.17
CA HIS A 25 -11.11 3.66 22.81
C HIS A 25 -11.44 4.94 22.01
N ALA A 26 -11.64 6.09 22.68
CA ALA A 26 -11.81 7.39 22.03
C ALA A 26 -10.49 7.99 21.50
N SER A 27 -9.33 7.39 21.81
CA SER A 27 -8.03 7.83 21.31
C SER A 27 -7.69 7.04 20.05
N LEU A 28 -7.72 7.75 18.93
CA LEU A 28 -7.50 7.21 17.59
C LEU A 28 -6.28 7.87 16.95
N TYR A 29 -5.63 7.12 16.06
CA TYR A 29 -4.50 7.59 15.25
C TYR A 29 -4.57 6.95 13.87
N ILE A 30 -4.36 7.75 12.82
CA ILE A 30 -4.28 7.30 11.44
C ILE A 30 -2.83 7.39 11.02
N GLY A 31 -2.33 6.37 10.32
CA GLY A 31 -1.02 6.41 9.70
C GLY A 31 -0.96 5.53 8.46
N SER A 32 0.19 5.51 7.79
CA SER A 32 0.47 4.57 6.70
C SER A 32 1.76 3.78 6.94
N THR A 33 1.87 2.60 6.33
CA THR A 33 3.06 1.75 6.42
C THR A 33 3.10 0.67 5.33
N PRO A 34 4.29 0.29 4.85
CA PRO A 34 4.48 -0.93 4.07
C PRO A 34 4.55 -2.20 4.95
N ASN A 35 4.71 -2.06 6.27
CA ASN A 35 4.92 -3.20 7.19
C ASN A 35 4.15 -3.01 8.51
N PRO A 36 2.87 -3.39 8.58
CA PRO A 36 2.05 -3.28 9.79
C PRO A 36 2.57 -4.14 10.95
N ILE A 37 3.20 -5.28 10.65
CA ILE A 37 3.78 -6.22 11.63
C ILE A 37 4.87 -5.53 12.44
N ARG A 38 5.72 -4.73 11.79
CA ARG A 38 6.76 -3.93 12.45
C ARG A 38 6.19 -2.65 13.05
N ARG A 39 5.25 -1.98 12.37
CA ARG A 39 4.75 -0.65 12.77
C ARG A 39 3.95 -0.66 14.08
N LEU A 40 3.15 -1.70 14.35
CA LEU A 40 2.38 -1.77 15.59
C LEU A 40 3.27 -1.84 16.86
N PRO A 41 4.31 -2.72 16.92
CA PRO A 41 5.31 -2.70 17.99
C PRO A 41 5.99 -1.34 18.21
N GLN A 42 6.23 -0.56 17.15
CA GLN A 42 6.82 0.79 17.26
C GLN A 42 5.90 1.75 18.03
N HIS A 43 4.61 1.77 17.68
CA HIS A 43 3.62 2.57 18.42
C HIS A 43 3.49 2.14 19.89
N ASN A 44 3.63 0.83 20.14
CA ASN A 44 3.59 0.25 21.48
C ASN A 44 4.89 0.39 22.29
N GLY A 45 5.93 1.00 21.72
CA GLY A 45 7.20 1.23 22.41
C GLY A 45 8.07 -0.03 22.55
N VAL A 46 7.69 -1.14 21.92
CA VAL A 46 8.48 -2.39 21.88
C VAL A 46 9.65 -2.25 20.89
N ALA A 47 9.44 -1.51 19.80
CA ALA A 47 10.46 -1.17 18.81
C ALA A 47 10.65 0.35 18.70
N LYS A 48 11.84 0.79 18.23
CA LYS A 48 12.13 2.21 17.98
C LYS A 48 11.39 2.71 16.72
N GLY A 49 11.08 4.01 16.67
CA GLY A 49 10.43 4.66 15.51
C GLY A 49 8.91 4.84 15.62
N GLY A 50 8.35 4.84 16.84
CA GLY A 50 6.94 5.13 17.05
C GLY A 50 6.63 6.63 16.98
N ALA A 51 5.48 6.98 16.40
CA ALA A 51 5.05 8.38 16.28
C ALA A 51 4.89 9.06 17.66
N LYS A 52 5.29 10.34 17.77
CA LYS A 52 5.20 11.14 19.02
C LYS A 52 3.80 11.11 19.64
N ARG A 53 2.74 11.20 18.82
CA ARG A 53 1.34 11.17 19.28
C ARG A 53 0.95 9.85 19.96
N THR A 54 1.64 8.75 19.62
CA THR A 54 1.41 7.42 20.19
C THR A 54 2.36 7.06 21.34
N ALA A 55 3.28 7.95 21.70
CA ALA A 55 4.33 7.70 22.68
C ALA A 55 3.85 7.69 24.15
N ARG A 56 2.65 8.19 24.44
CA ARG A 56 2.13 8.30 25.82
C ARG A 56 1.79 6.91 26.37
N ASP A 57 2.49 6.48 27.42
CA ASP A 57 2.30 5.14 28.00
C ASP A 57 0.88 4.91 28.55
N LYS A 58 0.21 5.95 29.07
CA LYS A 58 -1.20 5.87 29.51
C LYS A 58 -2.21 5.58 28.38
N LEU A 59 -1.77 5.62 27.12
CA LEU A 59 -2.57 5.27 25.94
C LEU A 59 -2.13 3.96 25.28
N ARG A 60 -0.98 3.42 25.65
CA ARG A 60 -0.53 2.10 25.20
C ARG A 60 -1.22 1.00 26.01
N PRO A 61 -1.44 -0.19 25.45
CA PRO A 61 -1.13 -0.55 24.08
C PRO A 61 -2.19 -0.06 23.08
N TRP A 62 -1.72 0.23 21.88
CA TRP A 62 -2.49 0.44 20.68
C TRP A 62 -2.78 -0.88 19.99
N GLU A 63 -3.92 -0.93 19.31
CA GLU A 63 -4.30 -2.00 18.40
C GLU A 63 -4.62 -1.43 17.02
N MET A 64 -4.33 -2.22 15.98
CA MET A 64 -4.69 -1.87 14.61
C MET A 64 -6.12 -2.35 14.35
N SER A 65 -7.07 -1.42 14.39
CA SER A 65 -8.50 -1.74 14.29
C SER A 65 -8.93 -2.12 12.87
N LEU A 66 -8.40 -1.41 11.88
CA LEU A 66 -8.61 -1.69 10.45
C LEU A 66 -7.43 -1.19 9.62
N VAL A 67 -7.31 -1.73 8.40
CA VAL A 67 -6.38 -1.27 7.37
C VAL A 67 -7.11 -1.08 6.04
N VAL A 68 -6.68 -0.10 5.27
CA VAL A 68 -6.95 0.08 3.84
C VAL A 68 -5.69 -0.37 3.12
N GLU A 69 -5.75 -1.48 2.40
CA GLU A 69 -4.60 -2.10 1.74
C GLU A 69 -4.80 -2.14 0.21
N GLY A 70 -3.70 -2.32 -0.55
CA GLY A 70 -3.74 -2.39 -2.02
C GLY A 70 -3.18 -1.17 -2.74
N PHE A 71 -2.60 -0.20 -2.03
CA PHE A 71 -1.96 0.95 -2.64
C PHE A 71 -0.81 0.54 -3.57
N THR A 72 -0.79 1.13 -4.77
CA THR A 72 0.21 0.84 -5.81
C THR A 72 1.45 1.74 -5.74
N SER A 73 1.48 2.68 -4.80
CA SER A 73 2.65 3.54 -4.54
C SER A 73 2.63 4.08 -3.11
N ARG A 74 3.82 4.42 -2.59
CA ARG A 74 3.97 5.16 -1.32
C ARG A 74 3.25 6.50 -1.38
N VAL A 75 3.43 7.25 -2.48
CA VAL A 75 2.81 8.57 -2.65
C VAL A 75 1.30 8.48 -2.56
N GLY A 76 0.69 7.48 -3.20
CA GLY A 76 -0.74 7.28 -3.14
C GLY A 76 -1.26 6.94 -1.74
N ALA A 77 -0.54 6.12 -0.99
CA ALA A 77 -0.87 5.86 0.41
C ALA A 77 -0.75 7.13 1.28
N LEU A 78 0.28 7.95 1.07
CA LEU A 78 0.44 9.21 1.81
C LEU A 78 -0.66 10.24 1.48
N GLN A 79 -1.10 10.31 0.22
CA GLN A 79 -2.23 11.15 -0.17
C GLN A 79 -3.53 10.71 0.53
N PHE A 80 -3.78 9.40 0.56
CA PHE A 80 -4.95 8.84 1.25
C PHE A 80 -4.88 9.07 2.76
N GLU A 81 -3.72 8.81 3.38
CA GLU A 81 -3.48 9.06 4.80
C GLU A 81 -3.76 10.52 5.15
N TRP A 82 -3.19 11.46 4.39
CA TRP A 82 -3.36 12.89 4.63
C TRP A 82 -4.83 13.30 4.52
N ALA A 83 -5.51 12.83 3.47
CA ALA A 83 -6.93 13.10 3.24
C ALA A 83 -7.81 12.57 4.39
N TRP A 84 -7.45 11.42 4.95
CA TRP A 84 -8.17 10.81 6.07
C TRP A 84 -7.87 11.47 7.43
N GLN A 85 -6.66 12.00 7.60
CA GLN A 85 -6.29 12.81 8.78
C GLN A 85 -6.92 14.22 8.74
N HIS A 86 -7.14 14.78 7.55
CA HIS A 86 -7.56 16.17 7.33
C HIS A 86 -8.77 16.30 6.41
N PRO A 87 -9.91 15.66 6.73
CA PRO A 87 -11.06 15.63 5.82
C PRO A 87 -11.62 17.02 5.51
N GLU A 88 -11.59 17.95 6.47
CA GLU A 88 -12.05 19.34 6.27
C GLU A 88 -11.17 20.18 5.31
N ARG A 89 -9.96 19.69 5.02
CA ARG A 89 -9.03 20.29 4.06
C ARG A 89 -8.91 19.46 2.78
N SER A 90 -9.51 18.27 2.76
CA SER A 90 -9.38 17.34 1.65
C SER A 90 -10.39 17.65 0.56
N ARG A 91 -9.88 18.06 -0.61
CA ARG A 91 -10.67 18.21 -1.83
C ARG A 91 -11.34 16.91 -2.31
N HIS A 92 -10.95 15.76 -1.77
CA HIS A 92 -11.51 14.45 -2.12
C HIS A 92 -12.86 14.18 -1.43
N LEU A 93 -13.25 15.04 -0.50
CA LEU A 93 -14.50 14.95 0.25
C LEU A 93 -15.45 16.13 -0.02
N ASP A 94 -15.04 17.07 -0.87
CA ASP A 94 -15.91 18.13 -1.36
C ASP A 94 -16.94 17.48 -2.31
N SER A 95 -18.24 17.71 -2.09
CA SER A 95 -19.28 17.23 -2.99
C SER A 95 -19.20 17.95 -4.33
N GLU A 96 -19.48 17.25 -5.44
CA GLU A 96 -19.59 17.88 -6.78
C GLU A 96 -20.62 19.03 -6.80
N ASP A 97 -21.61 19.03 -5.89
CA ASP A 97 -22.58 20.12 -5.68
C ASP A 97 -21.96 21.41 -5.09
N ASP A 98 -20.73 21.36 -4.56
CA ASP A 98 -19.97 22.50 -4.02
C ASP A 98 -19.00 23.09 -5.06
N LEU A 99 -19.02 22.60 -6.31
CA LEU A 99 -18.25 23.17 -7.43
C LEU A 99 -18.80 24.50 -7.93
N ASP A 100 -19.93 24.96 -7.39
CA ASP A 100 -20.34 26.35 -7.48
C ASP A 100 -19.34 27.20 -6.67
N PRO A 101 -18.65 28.20 -7.26
CA PRO A 101 -17.65 29.01 -6.58
C PRO A 101 -18.33 30.02 -5.66
N LYS A 102 -19.08 29.55 -4.66
CA LYS A 102 -19.49 30.38 -3.54
C LYS A 102 -18.25 30.59 -2.68
N PRO A 103 -17.77 31.84 -2.50
CA PRO A 103 -16.66 32.09 -1.62
C PRO A 103 -17.01 31.55 -0.24
N ARG A 104 -16.19 30.62 0.29
CA ARG A 104 -16.27 30.13 1.67
C ARG A 104 -16.66 31.29 2.57
N ALA A 105 -17.82 31.17 3.21
CA ALA A 105 -18.42 32.26 3.98
C ALA A 105 -17.35 32.89 4.87
N LYS A 106 -16.99 34.15 4.56
CA LYS A 106 -16.05 34.93 5.35
C LYS A 106 -16.55 34.91 6.78
N ALA A 107 -15.66 34.53 7.69
CA ALA A 107 -15.90 34.50 9.12
C ALA A 107 -16.69 35.73 9.60
N ASN A 108 -17.71 35.50 10.42
CA ASN A 108 -18.52 36.55 11.06
C ASN A 108 -17.63 37.64 11.66
N ALA A 109 -17.57 38.81 11.00
CA ALA A 109 -16.85 39.97 11.48
C ALA A 109 -17.64 40.63 12.63
N ASN A 110 -16.96 41.03 13.69
CA ASN A 110 -17.57 41.76 14.80
C ASN A 110 -17.88 43.20 14.36
N PRO A 111 -19.14 43.67 14.41
CA PRO A 111 -19.55 44.98 13.83
C PRO A 111 -18.91 46.21 14.49
N LYS A 112 -18.15 46.05 15.58
CA LYS A 112 -17.49 47.16 16.29
C LYS A 112 -15.99 47.29 16.08
N THR A 113 -15.30 46.29 15.53
CA THR A 113 -13.81 46.33 15.48
C THR A 113 -13.18 45.84 14.19
N GLY A 114 -13.94 45.31 13.22
CA GLY A 114 -13.41 44.90 11.91
C GLY A 114 -12.34 43.79 11.93
N LYS A 115 -11.93 43.30 13.09
CA LYS A 115 -10.96 42.22 13.24
C LYS A 115 -11.66 40.86 13.16
N PRO A 116 -11.10 39.88 12.42
CA PRO A 116 -11.60 38.51 12.43
C PRO A 116 -11.49 37.95 13.86
N LYS A 117 -12.58 37.37 14.38
CA LYS A 117 -12.52 36.58 15.62
C LYS A 117 -11.86 35.24 15.30
N SER A 118 -10.54 35.11 15.42
CA SER A 118 -9.89 33.80 15.55
C SER A 118 -10.12 33.30 16.98
N LYS A 119 -11.29 32.73 17.25
CA LYS A 119 -11.33 31.72 18.30
C LYS A 119 -10.76 30.46 17.65
N PRO A 120 -9.60 29.93 18.09
CA PRO A 120 -9.24 28.58 17.69
C PRO A 120 -10.38 27.69 18.20
N ARG A 121 -11.18 27.13 17.28
CA ARG A 121 -12.09 26.05 17.67
C ARG A 121 -11.15 24.97 18.19
N ALA A 122 -11.15 24.73 19.50
CA ALA A 122 -10.49 23.57 20.07
C ALA A 122 -10.93 22.38 19.20
N ARG A 123 -9.98 21.77 18.48
CA ARG A 123 -10.27 20.65 17.57
C ARG A 123 -10.85 19.54 18.44
N THR A 124 -12.18 19.43 18.45
CA THR A 124 -12.88 18.36 19.17
C THR A 124 -12.35 17.05 18.63
N ARG A 125 -11.91 16.15 19.51
CA ARG A 125 -11.44 14.83 19.09
C ARG A 125 -12.55 14.17 18.28
N ARG A 126 -12.23 13.77 17.05
CA ARG A 126 -13.20 13.17 16.14
C ARG A 126 -13.51 11.75 16.60
N SER A 127 -14.77 11.38 16.51
CA SER A 127 -15.26 10.07 16.97
C SER A 127 -14.83 8.97 16.01
N LEU A 128 -14.90 7.72 16.46
CA LEU A 128 -14.71 6.56 15.58
C LEU A 128 -15.67 6.59 14.38
N MET A 129 -16.93 6.94 14.63
CA MET A 129 -17.94 7.05 13.58
C MET A 129 -17.55 8.09 12.52
N ALA A 130 -17.07 9.27 12.93
CA ALA A 130 -16.63 10.30 11.99
C ALA A 130 -15.47 9.81 11.10
N HIS A 131 -14.48 9.12 11.68
CA HIS A 131 -13.37 8.56 10.89
C HIS A 131 -13.82 7.47 9.89
N LEU A 132 -14.83 6.68 10.25
CA LEU A 132 -15.40 5.66 9.36
C LEU A 132 -16.27 6.28 8.26
N GLU A 133 -16.97 7.37 8.57
CA GLU A 133 -17.68 8.18 7.57
C GLU A 133 -16.71 8.77 6.54
N ASP A 134 -15.62 9.41 6.98
CA ASP A 134 -14.63 9.95 6.05
C ASP A 134 -14.01 8.84 5.20
N LEU A 135 -13.69 7.69 5.81
CA LEU A 135 -13.15 6.54 5.09
C LEU A 135 -14.10 6.08 3.98
N HIS A 136 -15.39 5.97 4.29
CA HIS A 136 -16.41 5.59 3.31
C HIS A 136 -16.49 6.58 2.15
N SER A 137 -16.46 7.89 2.46
CA SER A 137 -16.49 8.94 1.45
C SER A 137 -15.21 8.98 0.61
N LEU A 138 -14.03 8.77 1.21
CA LEU A 138 -12.76 8.70 0.48
C LEU A 138 -12.75 7.55 -0.53
N LEU A 139 -13.22 6.35 -0.15
CA LEU A 139 -13.29 5.19 -1.03
C LEU A 139 -14.28 5.37 -2.20
N ARG A 140 -15.21 6.32 -2.08
CA ARG A 140 -16.17 6.71 -3.13
C ARG A 140 -15.74 7.94 -3.91
N SER A 141 -14.68 8.63 -3.50
CA SER A 141 -14.20 9.82 -4.19
C SER A 141 -13.76 9.47 -5.61
N THR A 142 -13.92 10.43 -6.54
CA THR A 142 -13.50 10.28 -7.95
C THR A 142 -12.03 9.86 -8.09
N TYR A 143 -11.18 10.23 -7.12
CA TYR A 143 -9.76 9.95 -7.14
C TYR A 143 -9.40 8.54 -6.65
N PHE A 144 -9.96 8.08 -5.53
CA PHE A 144 -9.58 6.80 -4.92
C PHE A 144 -10.51 5.63 -5.30
N SER A 145 -11.69 5.93 -5.85
CA SER A 145 -12.68 4.91 -6.23
C SER A 145 -12.26 4.01 -7.37
N SER A 146 -11.23 4.37 -8.15
CA SER A 146 -10.68 3.56 -9.24
C SER A 146 -9.47 2.71 -8.82
N TRP A 147 -9.05 2.81 -7.55
CA TRP A 147 -7.84 2.14 -7.08
C TRP A 147 -8.18 0.72 -6.59
N PRO A 148 -7.23 -0.24 -6.70
CA PRO A 148 -7.45 -1.62 -6.26
C PRO A 148 -7.36 -1.76 -4.73
N LEU A 149 -8.08 -0.90 -4.01
CA LEU A 149 -8.12 -0.83 -2.56
C LEU A 149 -9.07 -1.89 -2.00
N ARG A 150 -8.75 -2.34 -0.80
CA ARG A 150 -9.62 -3.17 0.02
C ARG A 150 -9.52 -2.74 1.47
N VAL A 151 -10.59 -2.92 2.22
CA VAL A 151 -10.66 -2.52 3.64
C VAL A 151 -10.76 -3.77 4.48
N ARG A 152 -9.82 -3.98 5.40
CA ARG A 152 -9.79 -5.13 6.30
C ARG A 152 -10.01 -4.68 7.74
N PHE A 153 -11.03 -5.22 8.39
CA PHE A 153 -11.38 -4.94 9.79
C PHE A 153 -10.92 -6.07 10.69
N PHE A 154 -10.10 -5.76 11.71
CA PHE A 154 -9.65 -6.74 12.71
C PHE A 154 -10.52 -6.76 13.97
N ARG A 155 -11.33 -5.73 14.19
CA ARG A 155 -12.15 -5.54 15.40
C ARG A 155 -13.64 -5.53 15.09
N VAL A 156 -14.41 -6.36 15.79
CA VAL A 156 -15.85 -6.55 15.52
C VAL A 156 -16.73 -5.38 15.89
N ASP A 157 -16.40 -4.71 16.98
CA ASP A 157 -17.09 -3.49 17.39
C ASP A 157 -16.87 -2.36 16.39
N VAL A 158 -15.68 -2.24 15.81
CA VAL A 158 -15.37 -1.25 14.76
C VAL A 158 -16.12 -1.57 13.46
N TYR A 159 -16.11 -2.84 13.04
CA TYR A 159 -16.85 -3.27 11.85
C TYR A 159 -18.38 -3.09 11.99
N ARG A 160 -18.93 -3.27 13.20
CA ARG A 160 -20.36 -2.99 13.46
C ARG A 160 -20.69 -1.51 13.24
N VAL A 161 -19.84 -0.59 13.67
CA VAL A 161 -20.04 0.86 13.42
C VAL A 161 -19.96 1.15 11.92
N TRP A 162 -18.98 0.55 11.22
CA TRP A 162 -18.87 0.67 9.76
C TRP A 162 -20.13 0.17 9.04
N ARG A 163 -20.62 -1.03 9.38
CA ARG A 163 -21.82 -1.61 8.79
C ARG A 163 -23.04 -0.72 9.03
N ALA A 164 -23.23 -0.25 10.27
CA ALA A 164 -24.35 0.64 10.60
C ALA A 164 -24.33 1.96 9.83
N TRP A 165 -23.15 2.47 9.46
CA TRP A 165 -23.00 3.62 8.58
C TRP A 165 -23.28 3.26 7.12
N ASN A 166 -22.64 2.20 6.62
CA ASN A 166 -22.78 1.71 5.25
C ASN A 166 -24.24 1.38 4.88
N ASP A 167 -25.03 0.87 5.83
CA ASP A 167 -26.45 0.55 5.63
C ASP A 167 -27.36 1.79 5.58
N ARG A 168 -26.88 2.94 6.07
CA ARG A 168 -27.66 4.20 6.15
C ARG A 168 -27.36 5.18 5.02
N VAL A 169 -26.14 5.13 4.47
CA VAL A 169 -25.69 6.12 3.49
C VAL A 169 -26.17 5.77 2.10
N ASP A 170 -26.67 6.78 1.40
CA ASP A 170 -26.95 6.68 -0.02
C ASP A 170 -25.63 6.63 -0.82
N GLY A 171 -25.39 5.46 -1.40
CA GLY A 171 -24.30 5.18 -2.33
C GLY A 171 -23.37 4.07 -1.86
N ARG A 172 -23.25 3.07 -2.73
CA ARG A 172 -22.48 1.86 -2.51
C ARG A 172 -21.00 2.11 -2.80
N LEU A 173 -20.15 1.34 -2.16
CA LEU A 173 -18.75 1.25 -2.58
C LEU A 173 -18.67 0.69 -3.99
N PRO A 174 -17.68 1.10 -4.81
CA PRO A 174 -17.39 0.46 -6.09
C PRO A 174 -17.25 -1.06 -5.92
N ASP A 175 -17.80 -1.83 -6.86
CA ASP A 175 -17.89 -3.29 -6.73
C ASP A 175 -16.53 -3.98 -6.57
N HIS A 176 -15.44 -3.37 -7.05
CA HIS A 176 -14.09 -3.91 -6.92
C HIS A 176 -13.45 -3.63 -5.55
N ILE A 177 -13.92 -2.64 -4.79
CA ILE A 177 -13.42 -2.34 -3.45
C ILE A 177 -14.09 -3.30 -2.46
N LYS A 178 -13.32 -4.29 -1.99
CA LYS A 178 -13.84 -5.32 -1.08
C LYS A 178 -13.64 -4.95 0.39
N VAL A 179 -14.63 -5.30 1.21
CA VAL A 179 -14.55 -5.21 2.67
C VAL A 179 -14.35 -6.62 3.25
N ILE A 180 -13.26 -6.81 3.99
CA ILE A 180 -12.81 -8.08 4.54
C ILE A 180 -12.95 -8.02 6.07
N THR A 181 -13.61 -9.02 6.63
CA THR A 181 -13.71 -9.20 8.08
C THR A 181 -12.64 -10.17 8.55
N ASP A 182 -11.88 -9.77 9.56
CA ASP A 182 -10.71 -10.50 10.04
C ASP A 182 -10.55 -10.37 11.56
N GLY A 183 -9.57 -11.08 12.14
CA GLY A 183 -9.32 -11.07 13.57
C GLY A 183 -10.50 -11.59 14.38
N ASP A 184 -10.89 -10.82 15.40
CA ASP A 184 -11.98 -11.16 16.31
C ASP A 184 -13.36 -11.17 15.62
N ASN A 185 -13.42 -10.79 14.33
CA ASN A 185 -14.64 -10.90 13.52
C ASN A 185 -14.91 -12.31 12.98
N LEU A 186 -13.95 -13.24 13.06
CA LEU A 186 -14.11 -14.57 12.53
C LEU A 186 -14.89 -15.45 13.51
N ALA A 187 -16.09 -15.88 13.10
CA ALA A 187 -16.89 -16.84 13.88
C ALA A 187 -16.23 -18.23 13.95
N THR A 188 -15.43 -18.57 12.93
CA THR A 188 -14.68 -19.82 12.82
C THR A 188 -13.46 -19.53 11.93
N VAL A 189 -12.26 -19.95 12.34
CA VAL A 189 -11.06 -19.86 11.47
C VAL A 189 -11.30 -20.78 10.28
N PRO A 190 -11.36 -20.28 9.03
CA PRO A 190 -11.50 -21.17 7.89
C PRO A 190 -10.20 -21.96 7.71
N ASP A 191 -10.32 -23.29 7.67
CA ASP A 191 -9.25 -24.22 7.31
C ASP A 191 -9.05 -24.16 5.77
N THR A 192 -8.62 -23.02 5.25
CA THR A 192 -8.52 -22.78 3.81
C THR A 192 -7.07 -22.79 3.34
N LYS A 193 -6.66 -23.96 2.83
CA LYS A 193 -5.53 -24.14 1.92
C LYS A 193 -5.82 -23.59 0.51
N GLN A 194 -6.31 -22.36 0.38
CA GLN A 194 -6.42 -21.69 -0.91
C GLN A 194 -5.92 -20.25 -0.85
N ALA A 195 -5.12 -19.91 -1.85
CA ALA A 195 -4.44 -18.64 -2.04
C ALA A 195 -5.41 -17.55 -2.54
N ASP A 196 -6.49 -17.28 -1.79
CA ASP A 196 -7.37 -16.15 -2.06
C ASP A 196 -6.84 -14.90 -1.36
N GLU A 197 -6.69 -13.82 -2.13
CA GLU A 197 -6.28 -12.51 -1.63
C GLU A 197 -7.30 -11.87 -0.68
N LEU A 198 -8.54 -12.35 -0.71
CA LEU A 198 -9.64 -11.92 0.16
C LEU A 198 -9.82 -12.80 1.40
N ALA A 199 -9.02 -13.86 1.55
CA ALA A 199 -9.11 -14.73 2.72
C ALA A 199 -8.79 -13.97 4.02
N PRO A 200 -9.52 -14.27 5.12
CA PRO A 200 -9.13 -13.79 6.43
C PRO A 200 -7.80 -14.40 6.87
N VAL A 201 -6.92 -13.57 7.44
CA VAL A 201 -5.58 -14.00 7.89
C VAL A 201 -5.50 -14.20 9.41
N GLY A 202 -6.54 -13.86 10.16
CA GLY A 202 -6.66 -13.92 11.60
C GLY A 202 -5.98 -12.77 12.35
N SER A 203 -4.87 -12.21 11.86
CA SER A 203 -4.18 -11.10 12.54
C SER A 203 -3.28 -10.34 11.57
N ILE A 204 -2.91 -9.11 11.94
CA ILE A 204 -1.93 -8.31 11.19
C ILE A 204 -0.60 -9.06 10.97
N ASN A 205 -0.23 -9.96 11.88
CA ASN A 205 1.03 -10.73 11.81
C ASN A 205 1.04 -11.74 10.65
N ASN A 206 -0.13 -12.13 10.16
CA ASN A 206 -0.30 -13.11 9.09
C ASN A 206 -0.54 -12.42 7.73
N LEU A 207 -0.41 -11.10 7.66
CA LEU A 207 -0.47 -10.38 6.39
C LEU A 207 0.77 -10.73 5.56
N SER A 208 0.54 -11.06 4.29
CA SER A 208 1.61 -11.24 3.31
C SER A 208 2.07 -9.85 2.85
N ILE A 209 3.20 -9.40 3.40
CA ILE A 209 3.77 -8.07 3.17
C ILE A 209 4.91 -8.05 2.15
N ASP A 210 5.33 -9.22 1.68
CA ASP A 210 6.43 -9.42 0.74
C ASP A 210 5.92 -9.95 -0.61
N TYR A 211 6.82 -10.08 -1.58
CA TYR A 211 6.48 -10.58 -2.92
C TYR A 211 6.32 -12.10 -2.98
N THR A 212 6.18 -12.80 -1.85
CA THR A 212 6.12 -14.28 -1.81
C THR A 212 5.02 -14.85 -2.71
N LYS A 213 3.85 -14.21 -2.74
CA LYS A 213 2.72 -14.61 -3.60
C LYS A 213 3.01 -14.45 -5.10
N LEU A 214 4.00 -13.62 -5.46
CA LEU A 214 4.33 -13.31 -6.85
C LEU A 214 5.47 -14.18 -7.39
N GLU A 215 6.12 -14.98 -6.54
CA GLU A 215 7.31 -15.76 -6.89
C GLU A 215 7.09 -16.72 -8.06
N ASP A 216 5.97 -17.45 -8.07
CA ASP A 216 5.62 -18.37 -9.16
C ASP A 216 5.37 -17.62 -10.48
N HIS A 217 4.78 -16.43 -10.40
CA HIS A 217 4.52 -15.61 -11.58
C HIS A 217 5.81 -14.98 -12.11
N LEU A 218 6.69 -14.51 -11.24
CA LEU A 218 8.01 -13.96 -11.58
C LEU A 218 8.92 -15.01 -12.19
N GLU A 219 9.01 -16.20 -11.61
CA GLU A 219 9.82 -17.29 -12.16
C GLU A 219 9.34 -17.64 -13.57
N LYS A 220 8.02 -17.79 -13.73
CA LYS A 220 7.42 -18.06 -15.03
C LYS A 220 7.68 -16.94 -16.04
N SER A 221 7.52 -15.68 -15.66
CA SER A 221 7.70 -14.56 -16.58
C SER A 221 9.16 -14.40 -16.99
N MET A 222 10.11 -14.60 -16.08
CA MET A 222 11.54 -14.60 -16.41
C MET A 222 11.90 -15.73 -17.34
N PHE A 223 11.55 -16.97 -16.99
CA PHE A 223 11.82 -18.14 -17.83
C PHE A 223 11.23 -17.98 -19.25
N MET A 224 10.02 -17.45 -19.34
CA MET A 224 9.37 -17.24 -20.63
C MET A 224 10.03 -16.16 -21.48
N LEU A 225 10.66 -15.14 -20.88
CA LEU A 225 11.19 -13.98 -21.61
C LEU A 225 12.70 -14.07 -21.85
N GLU A 226 13.36 -15.13 -21.39
CA GLU A 226 14.79 -15.41 -21.64
C GLU A 226 15.08 -15.67 -23.13
N ASP A 227 14.16 -16.36 -23.83
CA ASP A 227 14.26 -16.65 -25.26
C ASP A 227 13.02 -16.11 -26.01
N PRO A 228 13.06 -14.85 -26.47
CA PRO A 228 11.90 -14.18 -27.06
C PRO A 228 11.67 -14.53 -28.53
N ASP A 229 12.56 -15.28 -29.19
CA ASP A 229 12.56 -15.43 -30.65
C ASP A 229 11.26 -16.09 -31.18
N ASP A 230 10.61 -16.93 -30.36
CA ASP A 230 9.34 -17.59 -30.68
C ASP A 230 8.11 -16.89 -30.08
N LEU A 231 8.28 -15.78 -29.36
CA LEU A 231 7.18 -15.14 -28.66
C LEU A 231 6.50 -14.06 -29.50
N GLN A 232 5.17 -14.16 -29.55
CA GLN A 232 4.31 -13.19 -30.21
C GLN A 232 3.24 -12.69 -29.25
N CYS A 233 2.87 -11.41 -29.40
CA CYS A 233 1.80 -10.83 -28.61
C CYS A 233 0.47 -11.53 -28.92
N THR A 234 -0.22 -12.02 -27.89
CA THR A 234 -1.49 -12.73 -28.10
C THR A 234 -2.60 -11.88 -28.73
N VAL A 235 -2.48 -10.54 -28.66
CA VAL A 235 -3.44 -9.58 -29.21
C VAL A 235 -3.08 -9.18 -30.65
N CYS A 236 -1.95 -8.49 -30.88
CA CYS A 236 -1.59 -7.99 -32.21
C CYS A 236 -0.85 -9.01 -33.10
N LYS A 237 -0.43 -10.15 -32.56
CA LYS A 237 0.34 -11.20 -33.25
C LYS A 237 1.74 -10.81 -33.75
N GLU A 238 2.22 -9.63 -33.39
CA GLU A 238 3.59 -9.20 -33.69
C GLU A 238 4.59 -9.82 -32.70
N ALA A 239 5.84 -9.98 -33.13
CA ALA A 239 6.95 -10.44 -32.30
C ALA A 239 7.19 -9.47 -31.13
N ILE A 240 7.52 -10.01 -29.95
CA ILE A 240 7.75 -9.21 -28.75
C ILE A 240 9.25 -9.04 -28.48
N SER A 241 9.65 -7.86 -28.02
CA SER A 241 11.03 -7.57 -27.63
C SER A 241 11.08 -7.10 -26.17
N PRO A 242 11.39 -7.99 -25.21
CA PRO A 242 11.38 -7.68 -23.77
C PRO A 242 12.32 -6.54 -23.38
N ASP A 243 13.44 -6.35 -24.09
CA ASP A 243 14.43 -5.31 -23.81
C ASP A 243 13.96 -3.90 -24.19
N LYS A 244 13.06 -3.80 -25.18
CA LYS A 244 12.63 -2.51 -25.76
C LYS A 244 11.20 -2.15 -25.41
N GLN A 245 10.39 -3.14 -25.05
CA GLN A 245 8.94 -3.00 -24.88
C GLN A 245 8.49 -3.44 -23.49
N GLN A 246 7.39 -2.87 -23.02
CA GLN A 246 6.75 -3.34 -21.80
C GLN A 246 5.86 -4.54 -22.12
N ILE A 247 6.32 -5.72 -21.70
CA ILE A 247 5.65 -6.99 -21.96
C ILE A 247 5.01 -7.53 -20.68
N VAL A 248 3.74 -7.88 -20.73
CA VAL A 248 3.01 -8.51 -19.63
C VAL A 248 2.83 -10.01 -19.89
N VAL A 249 2.96 -10.81 -18.83
CA VAL A 249 2.76 -12.26 -18.85
C VAL A 249 1.55 -12.59 -17.99
N CYS A 250 0.66 -13.44 -18.49
CA CYS A 250 -0.53 -13.88 -17.74
C CYS A 250 -0.12 -14.50 -16.38
N PRO A 251 -0.78 -14.19 -15.25
CA PRO A 251 -0.44 -14.75 -13.94
C PRO A 251 -0.86 -16.21 -13.74
N HIS A 252 -1.80 -16.73 -14.53
CA HIS A 252 -2.30 -18.10 -14.38
C HIS A 252 -1.23 -19.16 -14.66
N ARG A 253 -1.00 -20.12 -13.75
CA ARG A 253 0.12 -21.08 -13.78
C ARG A 253 0.30 -21.79 -15.14
N ASN A 254 -0.80 -22.27 -15.71
CA ASN A 254 -0.78 -23.07 -16.95
C ASN A 254 -0.90 -22.23 -18.23
N CYS A 255 -0.96 -20.90 -18.12
CA CYS A 255 -1.09 -20.01 -19.26
C CYS A 255 0.26 -19.40 -19.64
N ARG A 256 0.59 -19.46 -20.94
CA ARG A 256 1.77 -18.86 -21.57
C ARG A 256 1.41 -17.62 -22.41
N GLY A 257 0.29 -16.97 -22.10
CA GLY A 257 -0.11 -15.75 -22.80
C GLY A 257 0.84 -14.60 -22.47
N THR A 258 1.52 -14.07 -23.48
CA THR A 258 2.37 -12.87 -23.43
C THR A 258 1.76 -11.77 -24.30
N SER A 259 1.84 -10.52 -23.88
CA SER A 259 1.29 -9.40 -24.66
C SER A 259 2.05 -8.10 -24.42
N HIS A 260 2.01 -7.19 -25.39
CA HIS A 260 2.37 -5.81 -25.13
C HIS A 260 1.43 -5.22 -24.08
N LEU A 261 1.98 -4.41 -23.17
CA LEU A 261 1.22 -3.71 -22.14
C LEU A 261 0.02 -2.96 -22.73
N LEU A 262 0.27 -2.17 -23.79
CA LEU A 262 -0.75 -1.34 -24.42
C LEU A 262 -1.82 -2.16 -25.14
N CYS A 263 -1.45 -3.24 -25.83
CA CYS A 263 -2.43 -4.10 -26.48
C CYS A 263 -3.38 -4.75 -25.46
N LEU A 264 -2.84 -5.23 -24.34
CA LEU A 264 -3.66 -5.85 -23.31
C LEU A 264 -4.53 -4.81 -22.57
N SER A 265 -3.99 -3.62 -22.26
CA SER A 265 -4.79 -2.55 -21.64
C SER A 265 -5.96 -2.14 -22.51
N THR A 266 -5.73 -1.90 -23.81
CA THR A 266 -6.80 -1.51 -24.73
C THR A 266 -7.86 -2.60 -24.83
N THR A 267 -7.45 -3.87 -24.92
CA THR A 267 -8.41 -5.00 -24.92
C THR A 267 -9.26 -5.04 -23.65
N PHE A 268 -8.68 -4.72 -22.49
CA PHE A 268 -9.42 -4.71 -21.23
C PHE A 268 -10.35 -3.50 -21.11
N LEU A 269 -9.91 -2.33 -21.55
CA LEU A 269 -10.72 -1.10 -21.56
C LEU A 269 -11.88 -1.20 -22.55
N ASP A 270 -11.66 -1.73 -23.75
CA ASP A 270 -12.73 -1.91 -24.75
C ASP A 270 -13.79 -2.92 -24.29
N ALA A 271 -13.42 -3.86 -23.42
CA ALA A 271 -14.34 -4.81 -22.79
C ALA A 271 -15.14 -4.18 -21.63
N THR A 272 -14.67 -3.08 -21.06
CA THR A 272 -15.42 -2.30 -20.07
C THR A 272 -16.30 -1.30 -20.80
N ASN A 273 -17.62 -1.31 -20.58
CA ASN A 273 -18.55 -0.32 -21.17
C ASN A 273 -18.41 1.08 -20.53
N GLU A 274 -17.20 1.46 -20.09
CA GLU A 274 -16.88 2.69 -19.36
C GLU A 274 -15.82 3.49 -20.14
N PRO A 275 -16.22 4.49 -20.95
CA PRO A 275 -15.31 5.19 -21.85
C PRO A 275 -14.28 6.09 -21.15
N ASP A 276 -14.55 6.50 -19.90
CA ASP A 276 -13.68 7.38 -19.12
C ASP A 276 -12.61 6.62 -18.32
N LEU A 277 -12.66 5.27 -18.32
CA LEU A 277 -11.71 4.45 -17.59
C LEU A 277 -10.36 4.43 -18.31
N LEU A 278 -9.32 4.98 -17.67
CA LEU A 278 -7.96 5.01 -18.24
C LEU A 278 -7.11 3.80 -17.87
N VAL A 279 -7.41 3.16 -16.73
CA VAL A 279 -6.62 2.06 -16.19
C VAL A 279 -7.56 0.89 -15.91
N PRO A 280 -7.33 -0.30 -16.52
CA PRO A 280 -8.14 -1.47 -16.22
C PRO A 280 -8.03 -1.89 -14.75
N ASN A 281 -9.13 -2.35 -14.18
CA ASN A 281 -9.11 -3.03 -12.87
C ASN A 281 -8.80 -4.53 -13.06
N GLN A 282 -9.53 -5.16 -13.99
CA GLN A 282 -9.42 -6.57 -14.33
C GLN A 282 -9.79 -6.79 -15.79
N GLY A 283 -9.48 -7.95 -16.34
CA GLY A 283 -9.92 -8.33 -17.67
C GLY A 283 -9.73 -9.82 -17.94
N THR A 284 -10.25 -10.29 -19.07
CA THR A 284 -10.19 -11.69 -19.47
C THR A 284 -8.96 -11.93 -20.33
N CYS A 285 -8.10 -12.87 -19.93
CA CYS A 285 -6.90 -13.20 -20.70
C CYS A 285 -7.25 -13.77 -22.08
N PRO A 286 -6.75 -13.20 -23.20
CA PRO A 286 -7.05 -13.67 -24.56
C PRO A 286 -6.57 -15.10 -24.86
N SER A 287 -5.60 -15.61 -24.09
CA SER A 287 -5.03 -16.95 -24.31
C SER A 287 -5.73 -18.06 -23.52
N CYS A 288 -6.11 -17.81 -22.26
CA CYS A 288 -6.68 -18.85 -21.40
C CYS A 288 -8.13 -18.61 -20.98
N GLY A 289 -8.73 -17.46 -21.32
CA GLY A 289 -10.10 -17.13 -20.97
C GLY A 289 -10.35 -16.86 -19.48
N ASN A 290 -9.33 -16.97 -18.62
CA ASN A 290 -9.47 -16.67 -17.19
C ASN A 290 -9.38 -15.18 -16.91
N THR A 291 -10.12 -14.72 -15.91
CA THR A 291 -10.03 -13.35 -15.38
C THR A 291 -8.67 -13.12 -14.72
N VAL A 292 -8.05 -11.98 -15.00
CA VAL A 292 -6.79 -11.54 -14.42
C VAL A 292 -6.95 -10.15 -13.82
N GLN A 293 -6.34 -9.93 -12.66
CA GLN A 293 -6.30 -8.63 -12.01
C GLN A 293 -5.16 -7.79 -12.61
N TRP A 294 -5.47 -6.56 -13.02
CA TRP A 294 -4.49 -5.69 -13.66
C TRP A 294 -3.32 -5.37 -12.73
N VAL A 295 -3.62 -5.07 -11.46
CA VAL A 295 -2.61 -4.75 -10.44
C VAL A 295 -1.60 -5.87 -10.24
N THR A 296 -2.01 -7.14 -10.35
CA THR A 296 -1.11 -8.29 -10.21
C THR A 296 -0.07 -8.31 -11.34
N MET A 297 -0.52 -8.10 -12.58
CA MET A 297 0.39 -8.01 -13.74
C MET A 297 1.30 -6.79 -13.65
N MET A 298 0.77 -5.65 -13.22
CA MET A 298 1.57 -4.42 -13.09
C MET A 298 2.62 -4.55 -11.98
N ARG A 299 2.28 -5.22 -10.88
CA ARG A 299 3.24 -5.50 -9.80
C ARG A 299 4.38 -6.36 -10.32
N GLU A 300 4.10 -7.45 -11.02
CA GLU A 300 5.12 -8.31 -11.67
C GLU A 300 5.98 -7.53 -12.66
N LEU A 301 5.36 -6.86 -13.62
CA LEU A 301 6.06 -6.08 -14.65
C LEU A 301 6.98 -5.03 -14.04
N SER A 302 6.46 -4.26 -13.07
CA SER A 302 7.25 -3.21 -12.41
C SER A 302 8.41 -3.78 -11.60
N PHE A 303 8.21 -4.93 -10.95
CA PHE A 303 9.22 -5.57 -10.13
C PHE A 303 10.33 -6.16 -11.01
N ARG A 304 9.96 -6.89 -12.06
CA ARG A 304 10.90 -7.43 -13.05
C ARG A 304 11.75 -6.35 -13.73
N ASN A 305 11.13 -5.23 -14.12
CA ASN A 305 11.82 -4.18 -14.89
C ASN A 305 12.61 -3.17 -14.04
N ARG A 306 12.28 -3.01 -12.75
CA ARG A 306 12.84 -1.93 -11.91
C ARG A 306 13.65 -2.43 -10.71
N ALA A 307 13.54 -3.71 -10.36
CA ALA A 307 14.15 -4.30 -9.16
C ALA A 307 14.85 -5.62 -9.48
N GLU A 308 15.73 -5.61 -10.49
CA GLU A 308 16.38 -6.83 -10.99
C GLU A 308 17.19 -7.57 -9.92
N LYS A 309 17.89 -6.85 -9.04
CA LYS A 309 18.69 -7.45 -7.96
C LYS A 309 17.80 -8.21 -6.97
N GLU A 310 16.67 -7.60 -6.63
CA GLU A 310 15.67 -8.09 -5.70
C GLU A 310 14.93 -9.31 -6.25
N VAL A 311 14.59 -9.27 -7.54
CA VAL A 311 13.99 -10.40 -8.26
C VAL A 311 14.90 -11.62 -8.18
N ARG A 312 16.19 -11.48 -8.51
CA ARG A 312 17.16 -12.58 -8.39
C ARG A 312 17.29 -13.09 -6.95
N ALA A 313 17.25 -12.21 -5.95
CA ALA A 313 17.34 -12.60 -4.55
C ALA A 313 16.14 -13.44 -4.10
N ILE A 314 14.92 -13.05 -4.51
CA ILE A 314 13.69 -13.77 -4.19
C ILE A 314 13.67 -15.15 -4.86
N LEU A 315 14.04 -15.25 -6.14
CA LEU A 315 14.08 -16.54 -6.84
C LEU A 315 15.12 -17.48 -6.22
N ARG A 316 16.32 -17.00 -5.88
CA ARG A 316 17.32 -17.79 -5.14
C ARG A 316 16.80 -18.26 -3.78
N LYS A 317 16.06 -17.42 -3.05
CA LYS A 317 15.46 -17.80 -1.77
C LYS A 317 14.38 -18.87 -1.94
N LYS A 318 13.60 -18.80 -3.01
CA LYS A 318 12.63 -19.83 -3.40
C LYS A 318 13.33 -21.17 -3.69
N GLU A 319 14.35 -21.19 -4.54
CA GLU A 319 15.13 -22.39 -4.85
C GLU A 319 15.70 -23.05 -3.58
N LYS A 320 16.26 -22.25 -2.67
CA LYS A 320 16.76 -22.75 -1.37
C LYS A 320 15.65 -23.38 -0.52
N ARG A 321 14.45 -22.79 -0.47
CA ARG A 321 13.30 -23.36 0.25
C ARG A 321 12.85 -24.68 -0.37
N VAL A 322 12.70 -24.72 -1.69
CA VAL A 322 12.31 -25.92 -2.44
C VAL A 322 13.33 -27.04 -2.20
N ARG A 323 14.63 -26.76 -2.30
CA ARG A 323 15.69 -27.74 -2.02
C ARG A 323 15.62 -28.27 -0.58
N LYS A 324 15.36 -27.38 0.40
CA LYS A 324 15.22 -27.76 1.81
C LYS A 324 14.01 -28.68 2.03
N GLU A 325 12.88 -28.40 1.39
CA GLU A 325 11.68 -29.24 1.44
C GLU A 325 11.93 -30.62 0.83
N PHE A 326 12.58 -30.70 -0.33
CA PHE A 326 12.98 -31.97 -0.94
C PHE A 326 13.92 -32.78 -0.03
N THR A 327 14.91 -32.16 0.60
CA THR A 327 15.81 -32.86 1.55
C THR A 327 15.12 -33.30 2.84
N ALA A 328 14.04 -32.64 3.25
CA ALA A 328 13.27 -33.00 4.45
C ALA A 328 12.24 -34.11 4.19
N MET A 329 11.86 -34.33 2.93
CA MET A 329 10.92 -35.36 2.50
C MET A 329 11.59 -36.72 2.17
N GLU A 330 12.91 -36.77 2.04
CA GLU A 330 13.67 -38.03 1.87
C GLU A 330 13.71 -38.81 3.20
N PRO A 331 13.08 -39.99 3.31
CA PRO A 331 13.20 -40.81 4.50
C PRO A 331 14.60 -41.46 4.54
N SER A 332 15.25 -41.36 5.70
CA SER A 332 16.51 -42.05 6.01
C SER A 332 16.40 -43.57 5.78
N SER A 333 16.86 -44.04 4.63
CA SER A 333 17.32 -45.42 4.42
C SER A 333 18.68 -45.39 3.71
N GLY A 334 19.75 -45.67 4.47
CA GLY A 334 21.14 -45.71 3.96
C GLY A 334 21.50 -46.98 3.17
N PRO A 335 22.78 -47.36 3.04
CA PRO A 335 24.01 -46.60 3.26
C PRO A 335 24.85 -46.38 1.98
N ARG A 336 25.77 -45.41 2.08
CA ARG A 336 26.93 -45.07 1.25
C ARG A 336 27.26 -46.01 0.07
N SER A 337 27.14 -45.46 -1.14
CA SER A 337 28.01 -45.82 -2.27
C SER A 337 28.76 -44.56 -2.73
N THR A 338 30.06 -44.73 -2.89
CA THR A 338 31.08 -43.76 -3.28
C THR A 338 30.77 -43.05 -4.59
N SER A 339 30.77 -41.72 -4.56
CA SER A 339 30.72 -40.88 -5.76
C SER A 339 31.90 -39.91 -5.78
N ILE A 340 32.70 -40.12 -6.82
CA ILE A 340 33.68 -39.27 -7.51
C ILE A 340 33.52 -37.77 -7.24
N GLU A 341 34.62 -37.12 -6.85
CA GLU A 341 34.76 -35.66 -6.79
C GLU A 341 34.56 -35.00 -8.16
N PRO A 342 33.80 -33.90 -8.23
CA PRO A 342 34.02 -32.87 -9.22
C PRO A 342 34.61 -31.61 -8.57
N ARG A 343 35.89 -31.39 -8.89
CA ARG A 343 36.52 -30.13 -9.29
C ARG A 343 36.08 -28.83 -8.58
N SER A 344 37.03 -28.30 -7.82
CA SER A 344 37.06 -26.98 -7.18
C SER A 344 36.55 -25.84 -8.07
N LEU A 345 35.56 -25.11 -7.57
CA LEU A 345 35.22 -23.75 -8.00
C LEU A 345 35.84 -22.73 -7.02
N PRO A 346 36.21 -21.53 -7.46
CA PRO A 346 36.94 -20.56 -6.65
C PRO A 346 36.02 -19.81 -5.67
N GLU A 347 36.54 -19.64 -4.45
CA GLU A 347 36.27 -18.65 -3.41
C GLU A 347 34.83 -18.14 -3.21
N GLU A 348 34.23 -18.65 -2.13
CA GLU A 348 33.09 -18.06 -1.40
C GLU A 348 33.38 -16.61 -0.98
N PRO A 349 32.51 -15.63 -1.28
CA PRO A 349 32.39 -14.43 -0.47
C PRO A 349 31.55 -14.77 0.77
N THR A 350 32.14 -14.44 1.91
CA THR A 350 31.69 -14.62 3.29
C THR A 350 30.19 -14.43 3.53
N GLU A 351 29.66 -15.28 4.40
CA GLU A 351 28.41 -15.08 5.14
C GLU A 351 28.34 -13.66 5.77
N ASP A 352 27.11 -13.18 5.94
CA ASP A 352 26.71 -11.91 6.57
C ASP A 352 26.93 -10.61 5.81
N ASP A 353 26.12 -10.36 4.76
CA ASP A 353 25.90 -8.96 4.34
C ASP A 353 24.49 -8.59 3.86
N LEU A 354 23.46 -9.38 4.19
CA LEU A 354 22.07 -8.95 3.98
C LEU A 354 21.18 -9.40 5.14
N GLY A 355 21.30 -8.66 6.24
CA GLY A 355 20.34 -8.70 7.34
C GLY A 355 18.93 -8.29 6.87
N PRO A 356 17.90 -8.44 7.74
CA PRO A 356 16.49 -8.13 7.46
C PRO A 356 16.19 -6.64 7.25
N ASN A 357 17.15 -5.87 6.74
CA ASN A 357 17.23 -4.42 6.78
C ASN A 357 17.13 -3.75 5.40
N TRP A 358 16.74 -4.49 4.38
CA TRP A 358 16.60 -3.99 3.00
C TRP A 358 15.51 -2.89 2.84
N PHE A 359 14.79 -2.55 3.92
CA PHE A 359 13.85 -1.42 3.99
C PHE A 359 14.35 -0.24 4.85
N GLU A 360 15.50 -0.31 5.53
CA GLU A 360 15.88 0.75 6.47
C GLU A 360 16.28 2.07 5.79
N GLU A 361 16.74 2.05 4.53
CA GLU A 361 17.03 3.28 3.77
C GLU A 361 15.78 4.05 3.33
N VAL A 362 14.56 3.51 3.53
CA VAL A 362 13.29 4.20 3.21
C VAL A 362 12.52 4.68 4.45
N ASP A 363 13.08 4.54 5.66
CA ASP A 363 12.44 4.99 6.91
C ASP A 363 13.06 6.23 7.56
N ILE A 364 13.94 6.95 6.87
CA ILE A 364 14.31 8.31 7.25
C ILE A 364 13.48 9.26 6.38
N GLU A 365 12.65 10.06 7.04
CA GLU A 365 11.72 11.07 6.49
C GLU A 365 10.37 10.54 5.98
N SER A 366 9.50 10.23 6.95
CA SER A 366 8.07 10.52 6.87
C SER A 366 7.55 10.95 8.24
N ASP A 367 8.19 11.97 8.81
CA ASP A 367 7.61 12.83 9.84
C ASP A 367 7.76 14.24 9.29
N SER A 368 6.63 14.91 9.04
CA SER A 368 6.62 16.33 8.72
C SER A 368 7.04 17.11 9.96
N ASP A 369 8.32 17.43 10.08
CA ASP A 369 8.89 18.48 10.95
C ASP A 369 10.27 18.89 10.38
N PHE A 370 10.28 19.89 9.50
CA PHE A 370 11.51 20.56 9.05
C PHE A 370 11.73 21.80 9.90
N GLU A 371 12.66 21.76 10.85
CA GLU A 371 13.43 22.96 11.27
C GLU A 371 14.67 22.56 12.10
N SER A 372 15.86 22.72 11.51
CA SER A 372 17.00 23.25 12.28
C SER A 372 17.95 24.07 11.39
N ARG A 373 18.30 25.24 11.95
CA ARG A 373 18.99 26.43 11.42
C ARG A 373 20.38 26.22 10.78
N GLN A 374 20.69 27.04 9.77
CA GLN A 374 21.96 27.78 9.69
C GLN A 374 21.78 29.15 8.98
N LYS A 375 22.31 30.22 9.60
CA LYS A 375 22.26 31.63 9.16
C LYS A 375 23.48 31.96 8.29
N HIS A 376 23.28 32.62 7.13
CA HIS A 376 23.87 33.92 6.73
C HIS A 376 23.47 34.32 5.27
N ARG A 377 23.12 35.60 5.09
CA ARG A 377 22.62 36.36 3.90
C ARG A 377 23.77 36.90 3.01
N PRO A 378 23.53 37.64 1.89
CA PRO A 378 22.50 37.54 0.83
C PRO A 378 23.02 37.83 -0.62
N ASN A 379 22.25 37.48 -1.67
CA ASN A 379 22.00 38.37 -2.82
C ASN A 379 20.76 37.94 -3.64
N ARG A 380 19.93 38.92 -4.04
CA ARG A 380 18.60 38.86 -4.72
C ARG A 380 18.71 38.64 -6.25
N PRO A 381 17.59 38.54 -7.02
CA PRO A 381 16.40 37.70 -6.85
C PRO A 381 15.98 36.97 -8.17
N SER A 382 15.08 35.98 -8.11
CA SER A 382 14.14 35.75 -9.23
C SER A 382 12.80 35.23 -8.71
N SER A 383 11.73 35.67 -9.37
CA SER A 383 10.33 35.59 -8.98
C SER A 383 9.79 34.16 -8.92
N LYS A 384 9.40 33.70 -7.72
CA LYS A 384 8.41 32.64 -7.51
C LYS A 384 7.46 33.07 -6.39
N LEU A 385 6.17 32.86 -6.62
CA LEU A 385 5.09 33.16 -5.68
C LEU A 385 5.31 32.35 -4.40
N GLU A 386 5.59 33.07 -3.30
CA GLU A 386 5.78 32.53 -1.95
C GLU A 386 4.39 32.31 -1.34
N ILE A 387 4.01 31.04 -1.12
CA ILE A 387 2.82 30.71 -0.33
C ILE A 387 3.25 30.83 1.14
N VAL A 388 2.86 31.93 1.78
CA VAL A 388 3.00 32.13 3.22
C VAL A 388 2.04 31.18 3.92
N ILE A 389 2.59 30.17 4.60
CA ILE A 389 1.86 29.37 5.59
C ILE A 389 2.26 29.96 6.94
N GLU A 390 1.31 30.61 7.62
CA GLU A 390 1.50 31.06 9.01
C GLU A 390 1.52 29.84 9.94
N ASP A 391 2.66 29.64 10.60
CA ASP A 391 2.86 28.63 11.64
C ASP A 391 2.09 29.02 12.91
N SER A 392 1.33 28.08 13.47
CA SER A 392 0.63 28.25 14.75
C SER A 392 1.28 27.36 15.79
N ASP A 393 1.97 28.02 16.71
CA ASP A 393 2.43 27.48 17.99
C ASP A 393 1.30 26.76 18.74
N TRP A 394 1.64 25.63 19.39
CA TRP A 394 0.75 24.91 20.28
C TRP A 394 1.24 25.10 21.72
N ASP A 395 0.55 25.95 22.47
CA ASP A 395 0.77 26.18 23.89
C ASP A 395 0.34 24.98 24.74
N ASP A 396 1.14 24.74 25.77
CA ASP A 396 0.85 23.90 26.92
C ASP A 396 -0.48 24.29 27.58
N ALA A 397 -1.32 23.30 27.85
CA ALA A 397 -2.39 23.43 28.83
C ALA A 397 -2.10 22.46 29.98
N GLU A 398 -1.59 23.06 31.05
CA GLU A 398 -1.44 22.48 32.38
C GLU A 398 -2.73 21.79 32.85
N LEU A 399 -2.49 20.74 33.65
CA LEU A 399 -3.47 20.07 34.48
C LEU A 399 -4.05 21.05 35.50
N VAL A 400 -5.36 21.02 35.68
CA VAL A 400 -5.97 21.34 36.97
C VAL A 400 -6.68 20.07 37.43
N GLU A 401 -6.41 19.71 38.68
CA GLU A 401 -6.86 18.51 39.40
C GLU A 401 -8.38 18.28 39.37
#